data_AF-G0A460-F1
#
_entry.id   AF-G0A460-F1
#
_cell.length_a   1.000
_cell.length_b   1.000
_cell.length_c   1.000
_cell.angle_alpha   90.00
_cell.angle_beta   90.00
_cell.angle_gamma   90.00
#
_symmetry.space_group_name_H-M   'P 1'
#
loop_
_entity.id
_entity.type
_entity.pdbx_description
1 polymer ?
#
loop_
_entity_poly.entity_id
_entity_poly.type
_entity_poly.pdbx_seq_one_letter_code
_entity_poly.pdbx_strand_id
1 'polypeptide(L)'
;MARDFSSLKNLDIPVKVLFTGYLTTVAVGYLFALIQILFTHGMADGKFGLSIDDIVYSYYGNRSGTMLETKLNGSMKDNASEEERFVIMQWVRDGAEEDEYAESGVEKIIQERCVMCHNKESSLPDFNDFNTLKALTTQDEGATFSSLTRVSHIHLFGISFIFMFVGLIFSFAETSTVKYKSIAIGMPYLFLLVDILSWWLTKLHPMFAILVILAGAGMAMSFVFMWTVSVLEMWLFDKVFLDANGQPRPQWSTVVEARLQQIGCDHALTWGNRLGCMAKSTAKKLWQQWLTHGLPWIKRRWQKRLEKKD
;
A
#
# COMPACT_ATOMS: atom_id res chain seq x y z
N MET A 1 33.77 19.96 9.76
CA MET A 1 34.43 18.64 9.69
C MET A 1 33.33 17.59 9.73
N ALA A 2 33.13 16.85 8.64
CA ALA A 2 32.36 15.61 8.73
C ALA A 2 33.17 14.66 9.62
N ARG A 3 32.55 14.08 10.65
CA ARG A 3 33.19 13.06 11.47
C ARG A 3 33.60 11.91 10.54
N ASP A 4 34.85 11.47 10.68
CA ASP A 4 35.40 10.32 9.94
C ASP A 4 34.76 9.05 10.52
N PHE A 5 33.56 8.72 10.04
CA PHE A 5 32.86 7.51 10.42
C PHE A 5 33.34 6.37 9.54
N SER A 6 33.69 5.23 10.14
CA SER A 6 34.00 4.00 9.39
C SER A 6 32.83 3.64 8.48
N SER A 7 33.10 3.47 7.18
CA SER A 7 32.10 3.02 6.23
C SER A 7 31.64 1.59 6.51
N LEU A 8 30.46 1.21 6.00
CA LEU A 8 29.86 -0.11 6.26
C LEU A 8 30.80 -1.29 5.94
N LYS A 9 31.62 -1.18 4.90
CA LYS A 9 32.61 -2.21 4.53
C LYS A 9 33.71 -2.39 5.58
N ASN A 10 34.06 -1.32 6.30
CA ASN A 10 35.17 -1.25 7.25
C ASN A 10 34.74 -1.49 8.71
N LEU A 11 33.46 -1.80 8.96
CA LEU A 11 32.97 -2.11 10.30
C LEU A 11 33.44 -3.50 10.76
N ASP A 12 33.65 -3.66 12.07
CA ASP A 12 33.96 -4.94 12.68
C ASP A 12 32.83 -5.95 12.48
N ILE A 13 33.18 -7.24 12.43
CA ILE A 13 32.25 -8.35 12.21
C ILE A 13 31.05 -8.32 13.18
N PRO A 14 31.21 -8.09 14.50
CA PRO A 14 30.07 -8.04 15.42
C PRO A 14 29.04 -6.96 15.06
N VAL A 15 29.50 -5.79 14.59
CA VAL A 15 28.62 -4.69 14.18
C VAL A 15 27.91 -5.04 12.87
N LYS A 16 28.62 -5.64 11.90
CA LYS A 16 28.01 -6.13 10.66
C LYS A 16 26.93 -7.17 10.93
N VAL A 17 27.16 -8.11 11.85
CA VAL A 17 26.18 -9.10 12.30
C VAL A 17 24.98 -8.42 12.95
N LEU A 18 25.18 -7.44 13.84
CA LEU A 18 24.10 -6.69 14.47
C LEU A 18 23.23 -5.97 13.43
N PHE A 19 23.85 -5.22 12.51
CA PHE A 19 23.13 -4.46 11.50
C PHE A 19 22.38 -5.35 10.52
N THR A 20 23.00 -6.44 10.06
CA THR A 20 22.31 -7.39 9.18
C THR A 20 21.24 -8.19 9.88
N GLY A 21 21.41 -8.56 11.15
CA GLY A 21 20.36 -9.19 11.96
C GLY A 21 19.13 -8.29 12.06
N TYR A 22 19.32 -7.01 12.37
CA TYR A 22 18.25 -6.03 12.39
C TYR A 22 17.57 -5.87 11.02
N LEU A 23 18.36 -5.63 9.96
CA LEU A 23 17.85 -5.44 8.59
C LEU A 23 17.08 -6.67 8.08
N THR A 24 17.53 -7.88 8.41
CA THR A 24 16.86 -9.13 8.03
C THR A 24 15.53 -9.28 8.76
N THR A 25 15.51 -9.07 10.08
CA THR A 25 14.28 -9.14 10.88
C THR A 25 13.24 -8.14 10.40
N VAL A 26 13.64 -6.89 10.12
CA VAL A 26 12.73 -5.87 9.56
C VAL A 26 12.23 -6.28 8.17
N ALA A 27 13.08 -6.82 7.31
CA ALA A 27 12.65 -7.27 5.98
C ALA A 27 11.62 -8.41 6.06
N VAL A 28 11.82 -9.38 6.97
CA VAL A 28 10.83 -10.42 7.23
C VAL A 28 9.54 -9.82 7.79
N GLY A 29 9.64 -8.91 8.77
CA GLY A 29 8.47 -8.20 9.32
C GLY A 29 7.69 -7.44 8.24
N TYR A 30 8.38 -6.83 7.28
CA TYR A 30 7.77 -6.17 6.13
C TYR A 30 6.97 -7.16 5.25
N LEU A 31 7.49 -8.36 5.00
CA LEU A 31 6.75 -9.40 4.27
C LEU A 31 5.49 -9.83 5.02
N PHE A 32 5.56 -10.02 6.34
CA PHE A 32 4.40 -10.31 7.16
C PHE A 32 3.38 -9.17 7.16
N ALA A 33 3.82 -7.91 7.11
CA ALA A 33 2.91 -6.77 6.97
C ALA A 33 2.17 -6.79 5.63
N LEU A 34 2.83 -7.13 4.52
CA LEU A 34 2.18 -7.30 3.22
C LEU A 34 1.14 -8.44 3.24
N ILE A 35 1.49 -9.57 3.87
CA ILE A 35 0.57 -10.69 4.06
C ILE A 35 -0.64 -10.25 4.89
N GLN A 36 -0.42 -9.51 5.98
CA GLN A 36 -1.49 -8.98 6.82
C GLN A 36 -2.41 -8.05 6.04
N ILE A 37 -1.86 -7.16 5.19
CA ILE A 37 -2.65 -6.26 4.33
C ILE A 37 -3.51 -7.08 3.38
N LEU A 38 -2.94 -8.09 2.73
CA LEU A 38 -3.67 -8.97 1.82
C LEU A 38 -4.83 -9.69 2.52
N PHE A 39 -4.63 -10.21 3.73
CA PHE A 39 -5.71 -10.87 4.48
C PHE A 39 -6.73 -9.91 5.10
N THR A 40 -6.33 -8.69 5.44
CA THR A 40 -7.22 -7.72 6.11
C THR A 40 -8.06 -6.93 5.10
N HIS A 41 -7.46 -6.57 3.97
CA HIS A 41 -8.08 -5.68 2.97
C HIS A 41 -8.31 -6.37 1.63
N GLY A 42 -7.53 -7.39 1.29
CA GLY A 42 -7.47 -7.93 -0.06
C GLY A 42 -8.59 -8.87 -0.49
N MET A 43 -9.71 -8.84 0.23
CA MET A 43 -10.96 -9.53 -0.07
C MET A 43 -12.16 -8.62 0.19
N ALA A 44 -11.95 -7.31 0.35
CA ALA A 44 -13.00 -6.37 0.69
C ALA A 44 -13.94 -6.12 -0.50
N ASP A 45 -13.43 -6.20 -1.74
CA ASP A 45 -14.20 -6.15 -2.98
C ASP A 45 -14.73 -7.54 -3.45
N GLY A 46 -14.46 -8.60 -2.68
CA GLY A 46 -14.86 -9.98 -2.98
C GLY A 46 -13.96 -10.73 -3.97
N LYS A 47 -12.81 -10.15 -4.37
CA LYS A 47 -11.78 -10.79 -5.18
C LYS A 47 -10.47 -10.84 -4.41
N PHE A 48 -9.74 -11.92 -4.58
CA PHE A 48 -8.41 -12.03 -3.99
C PHE A 48 -7.42 -11.09 -4.69
N GLY A 49 -6.86 -10.13 -3.96
CA GLY A 49 -5.89 -9.17 -4.50
C GLY A 49 -5.73 -7.95 -3.61
N LEU A 50 -5.11 -6.88 -4.10
CA LEU A 50 -5.21 -5.57 -3.45
C LEU A 50 -5.58 -4.55 -4.53
N SER A 51 -6.87 -4.29 -4.66
CA SER A 51 -7.43 -3.34 -5.61
C SER A 51 -7.59 -1.96 -4.97
N ILE A 52 -7.87 -0.95 -5.79
CA ILE A 52 -8.27 0.37 -5.28
C ILE A 52 -9.61 0.26 -4.55
N ASP A 53 -10.51 -0.59 -5.06
CA ASP A 53 -11.84 -0.78 -4.49
C ASP A 53 -11.74 -1.43 -3.10
N ASP A 54 -10.80 -2.35 -2.87
CA ASP A 54 -10.54 -2.92 -1.54
C ASP A 54 -10.23 -1.86 -0.48
N ILE A 55 -9.42 -0.87 -0.85
CA ILE A 55 -9.05 0.25 0.03
C ILE A 55 -10.26 1.17 0.23
N VAL A 56 -11.03 1.44 -0.83
CA VAL A 56 -12.27 2.22 -0.72
C VAL A 56 -13.26 1.55 0.22
N TYR A 57 -13.57 0.27 0.04
CA TYR A 57 -14.48 -0.47 0.92
C TYR A 57 -13.96 -0.52 2.36
N SER A 58 -12.65 -0.69 2.54
CA SER A 58 -12.05 -0.75 3.89
C SER A 58 -12.12 0.58 4.65
N TYR A 59 -11.87 1.71 3.99
CA TYR A 59 -11.76 3.01 4.65
C TYR A 59 -13.01 3.89 4.47
N TYR A 60 -13.56 4.00 3.26
CA TYR A 60 -14.75 4.81 2.97
C TYR A 60 -16.06 4.08 3.28
N GLY A 61 -16.06 2.75 3.12
CA GLY A 61 -17.24 1.89 3.23
C GLY A 61 -18.10 1.87 1.97
N ASN A 62 -19.01 0.91 1.88
CA ASN A 62 -20.04 0.89 0.85
C ASN A 62 -21.24 1.77 1.23
N ARG A 63 -21.25 3.02 0.77
CA ARG A 63 -22.35 3.97 1.06
C ARG A 63 -23.69 3.60 0.42
N SER A 64 -23.72 2.62 -0.48
CA SER A 64 -24.95 2.15 -1.13
C SER A 64 -25.44 0.81 -0.56
N GLY A 65 -24.75 0.24 0.43
CA GLY A 65 -25.11 -1.01 1.08
C GLY A 65 -24.84 -0.98 2.58
N THR A 66 -24.94 -2.15 3.20
CA THR A 66 -24.79 -2.33 4.65
C THR A 66 -23.49 -3.05 4.99
N MET A 67 -23.04 -2.93 6.25
CA MET A 67 -21.84 -3.65 6.70
C MET A 67 -21.97 -5.16 6.47
N LEU A 68 -23.15 -5.72 6.78
CA LEU A 68 -23.44 -7.14 6.61
C LEU A 68 -23.41 -7.55 5.12
N GLU A 69 -24.01 -6.77 4.22
CA GLU A 69 -23.95 -7.02 2.78
C GLU A 69 -22.51 -6.97 2.23
N THR A 70 -21.71 -5.98 2.65
CA THR A 70 -20.30 -5.89 2.24
C THR A 70 -19.52 -7.12 2.69
N LYS A 71 -19.71 -7.58 3.94
CA LYS A 71 -19.00 -8.76 4.46
C LYS A 71 -19.42 -10.05 3.77
N LEU A 72 -20.71 -10.26 3.50
CA LEU A 72 -21.22 -11.43 2.80
C LEU A 72 -20.80 -11.49 1.32
N ASN A 73 -20.49 -10.35 0.70
CA ASN A 73 -19.91 -10.32 -0.66
C ASN A 73 -18.37 -10.34 -0.68
N GLY A 74 -17.74 -10.01 0.45
CA GLY A 74 -16.29 -9.95 0.63
C GLY A 74 -15.74 -11.11 1.47
N SER A 75 -15.13 -10.77 2.61
CA SER A 75 -14.38 -11.71 3.46
C SER A 75 -15.20 -12.86 4.07
N MET A 76 -16.52 -12.76 4.13
CA MET A 76 -17.41 -13.80 4.67
C MET A 76 -18.17 -14.57 3.59
N LYS A 77 -17.85 -14.34 2.31
CA LYS A 77 -18.51 -14.95 1.16
C LYS A 77 -18.54 -16.48 1.20
N ASP A 78 -17.45 -17.11 1.62
CA ASP A 78 -17.32 -18.56 1.59
C ASP A 78 -17.98 -19.27 2.79
N ASN A 79 -18.54 -18.52 3.75
CA ASN A 79 -19.15 -19.08 4.97
C ASN A 79 -20.64 -19.43 4.83
N ALA A 80 -21.28 -19.07 3.72
CA ALA A 80 -22.67 -19.39 3.42
C ALA A 80 -22.87 -19.56 1.90
N SER A 81 -23.84 -20.39 1.50
CA SER A 81 -24.15 -20.61 0.08
C SER A 81 -24.62 -19.31 -0.59
N GLU A 82 -24.61 -19.27 -1.93
CA GLU A 82 -25.09 -18.09 -2.65
C GLU A 82 -26.56 -17.79 -2.34
N GLU A 83 -27.38 -18.83 -2.21
CA GLU A 83 -28.79 -18.75 -1.84
C GLU A 83 -28.98 -18.25 -0.40
N GLU A 84 -28.23 -18.82 0.56
CA GLU A 84 -28.27 -18.40 1.97
C GLU A 84 -27.86 -16.95 2.14
N ARG A 85 -26.78 -16.52 1.46
CA ARG A 85 -26.35 -15.11 1.47
C ARG A 85 -27.39 -14.21 0.84
N PHE A 86 -28.02 -14.63 -0.26
CA PHE A 86 -29.09 -13.86 -0.90
C PHE A 86 -30.27 -13.62 0.04
N VAL A 87 -30.71 -14.65 0.78
CA VAL A 87 -31.80 -14.52 1.77
C VAL A 87 -31.44 -13.52 2.87
N ILE A 88 -30.23 -13.59 3.42
CA ILE A 88 -29.77 -12.60 4.42
C ILE A 88 -29.75 -11.19 3.83
N MET A 89 -29.17 -11.01 2.64
CA MET A 89 -29.09 -9.70 2.00
C MET A 89 -30.46 -9.13 1.65
N GLN A 90 -31.43 -9.98 1.29
CA GLN A 90 -32.79 -9.55 1.01
C GLN A 90 -33.47 -9.03 2.28
N TRP A 91 -33.44 -9.79 3.38
CA TRP A 91 -33.98 -9.33 4.66
C TRP A 91 -33.34 -8.02 5.13
N VAL A 92 -32.04 -7.85 4.92
CA VAL A 92 -31.35 -6.59 5.21
C VAL A 92 -31.90 -5.42 4.41
N ARG A 93 -32.18 -5.61 3.11
CA ARG A 93 -32.73 -4.59 2.22
C ARG A 93 -34.19 -4.28 2.51
N ASP A 94 -34.93 -5.24 3.03
CA ASP A 94 -36.34 -5.11 3.39
C ASP A 94 -36.53 -4.38 4.73
N GLY A 95 -35.45 -4.10 5.46
CA GLY A 95 -35.45 -3.26 6.67
C GLY A 95 -34.78 -3.91 7.87
N ALA A 96 -34.47 -5.20 7.79
CA ALA A 96 -33.89 -6.01 8.86
C ALA A 96 -34.73 -6.06 10.14
N GLU A 97 -36.07 -6.05 10.03
CA GLU A 97 -36.96 -6.04 11.20
C GLU A 97 -36.93 -7.38 11.96
N GLU A 98 -37.16 -7.32 13.28
CA GLU A 98 -37.02 -8.48 14.18
C GLU A 98 -38.15 -9.50 14.01
N ASP A 99 -39.35 -9.02 13.68
CA ASP A 99 -40.51 -9.87 13.37
C ASP A 99 -40.27 -10.72 12.12
N GLU A 100 -39.64 -10.16 11.09
CA GLU A 100 -39.29 -10.87 9.86
C GLU A 100 -38.04 -11.75 9.99
N TYR A 101 -37.23 -11.58 11.04
CA TYR A 101 -35.94 -12.28 11.20
C TYR A 101 -36.10 -13.80 11.31
N ALA A 102 -37.09 -14.26 12.09
CA ALA A 102 -37.41 -15.68 12.21
C ALA A 102 -38.17 -16.20 10.98
N GLU A 103 -39.13 -15.42 10.47
CA GLU A 103 -40.01 -15.82 9.37
C GLU A 103 -39.29 -15.94 8.02
N SER A 104 -38.32 -15.07 7.76
CA SER A 104 -37.48 -15.08 6.55
C SER A 104 -36.51 -16.26 6.48
N GLY A 105 -36.36 -17.03 7.57
CA GLY A 105 -35.38 -18.10 7.69
C GLY A 105 -33.94 -17.61 7.93
N VAL A 106 -33.73 -16.29 8.04
CA VAL A 106 -32.41 -15.69 8.31
C VAL A 106 -31.89 -16.12 9.67
N GLU A 107 -32.74 -16.14 10.70
CA GLU A 107 -32.35 -16.61 12.05
C GLU A 107 -31.68 -17.98 11.99
N LYS A 108 -32.30 -18.93 11.27
CA LYS A 108 -31.77 -20.29 11.13
C LYS A 108 -30.40 -20.28 10.45
N ILE A 109 -30.23 -19.51 9.39
CA ILE A 109 -28.95 -19.42 8.66
C ILE A 109 -27.87 -18.83 9.57
N ILE A 110 -28.16 -17.75 10.29
CA ILE A 110 -27.21 -17.10 11.21
C ILE A 110 -26.79 -18.06 12.32
N GLN A 111 -27.75 -18.79 12.91
CA GLN A 111 -27.48 -19.78 13.96
C GLN A 111 -26.63 -20.95 13.45
N GLU A 112 -26.92 -21.47 12.27
CA GLU A 112 -26.21 -22.64 11.71
C GLU A 112 -24.82 -22.31 11.16
N ARG A 113 -24.63 -21.11 10.58
CA ARG A 113 -23.41 -20.75 9.84
C ARG A 113 -22.52 -19.73 10.53
N CYS A 114 -23.09 -18.81 11.30
CA CYS A 114 -22.36 -17.63 11.76
C CYS A 114 -22.04 -17.68 13.26
N VAL A 115 -23.01 -18.10 14.09
CA VAL A 115 -22.88 -18.10 15.57
C VAL A 115 -21.73 -18.99 16.07
N MET A 116 -21.33 -20.01 15.29
CA MET A 116 -20.17 -20.84 15.62
C MET A 116 -18.88 -20.03 15.83
N CYS A 117 -18.73 -18.89 15.15
CA CYS A 117 -17.62 -17.96 15.33
C CYS A 117 -18.07 -16.62 15.95
N HIS A 118 -19.30 -16.19 15.69
CA HIS A 118 -19.90 -14.94 16.18
C HIS A 118 -20.72 -15.18 17.46
N ASN A 119 -20.02 -15.53 18.53
CA ASN A 119 -20.62 -15.77 19.85
C ASN A 119 -19.92 -14.94 20.95
N LYS A 120 -20.52 -14.94 22.14
CA LYS A 120 -20.06 -14.20 23.33
C LYS A 120 -18.62 -14.49 23.78
N GLU A 121 -18.09 -15.68 23.46
CA GLU A 121 -16.75 -16.11 23.86
C GLU A 121 -15.67 -15.67 22.86
N SER A 122 -16.08 -15.21 21.67
CA SER A 122 -15.20 -14.74 20.62
C SER A 122 -14.89 -13.24 20.75
N SER A 123 -13.83 -12.79 20.07
CA SER A 123 -13.56 -11.35 19.88
C SER A 123 -14.37 -10.73 18.73
N LEU A 124 -15.30 -11.49 18.13
CA LEU A 124 -16.16 -11.04 17.03
C LEU A 124 -17.51 -10.55 17.59
N PRO A 125 -18.29 -9.78 16.80
CA PRO A 125 -19.65 -9.39 17.21
C PRO A 125 -20.50 -10.62 17.53
N ASP A 126 -21.19 -10.63 18.67
CA ASP A 126 -22.04 -11.74 19.11
C ASP A 126 -23.38 -11.71 18.38
N PHE A 127 -23.65 -12.71 17.55
CA PHE A 127 -24.89 -12.80 16.78
C PHE A 127 -26.02 -13.50 17.54
N ASN A 128 -25.79 -13.91 18.79
CA ASN A 128 -26.89 -14.30 19.69
C ASN A 128 -27.66 -13.07 20.20
N ASP A 129 -27.07 -11.88 20.14
CA ASP A 129 -27.75 -10.62 20.43
C ASP A 129 -28.22 -9.96 19.13
N PHE A 130 -29.54 -9.94 18.92
CA PHE A 130 -30.14 -9.35 17.73
C PHE A 130 -29.77 -7.88 17.55
N ASN A 131 -29.60 -7.11 18.63
CA ASN A 131 -29.21 -5.70 18.53
C ASN A 131 -27.82 -5.54 17.90
N THR A 132 -26.90 -6.44 18.23
CA THR A 132 -25.56 -6.47 17.66
C THR A 132 -25.60 -6.81 16.17
N LEU A 133 -26.47 -7.74 15.75
CA LEU A 133 -26.69 -8.05 14.34
C LEU A 133 -27.35 -6.87 13.58
N LYS A 134 -28.42 -6.28 14.14
CA LYS A 134 -29.13 -5.11 13.58
C LYS A 134 -28.21 -3.91 13.41
N ALA A 135 -27.26 -3.70 14.32
CA ALA A 135 -26.26 -2.64 14.15
C ALA A 135 -25.42 -2.81 12.86
N LEU A 136 -25.19 -4.05 12.41
CA LEU A 136 -24.44 -4.36 11.18
C LEU A 136 -25.29 -4.32 9.91
N THR A 137 -26.62 -4.18 10.03
CA THR A 137 -27.49 -3.93 8.88
C THR A 137 -27.60 -2.44 8.55
N THR A 138 -26.88 -1.59 9.28
CA THR A 138 -26.75 -0.16 8.96
C THR A 138 -25.74 0.08 7.85
N GLN A 139 -25.77 1.29 7.27
CA GLN A 139 -24.91 1.69 6.17
C GLN A 139 -23.43 1.44 6.48
N ASP A 140 -22.70 0.88 5.52
CA ASP A 140 -21.27 0.63 5.67
C ASP A 140 -20.48 1.95 5.57
N GLU A 141 -19.94 2.36 6.70
CA GLU A 141 -19.09 3.55 6.82
C GLU A 141 -17.59 3.24 6.72
N GLY A 142 -17.18 1.98 6.57
CA GLY A 142 -15.79 1.56 6.58
C GLY A 142 -15.14 1.71 7.96
N ALA A 143 -13.84 2.03 7.98
CA ALA A 143 -13.06 2.13 9.21
C ALA A 143 -13.59 3.19 10.19
N THR A 144 -13.78 2.80 11.45
CA THR A 144 -14.24 3.73 12.51
C THR A 144 -13.15 4.74 12.88
N PHE A 145 -13.54 5.94 13.36
CA PHE A 145 -12.61 6.96 13.84
C PHE A 145 -11.67 6.47 14.94
N SER A 146 -12.18 5.64 15.85
CA SER A 146 -11.39 5.03 16.93
C SER A 146 -10.33 4.08 16.39
N SER A 147 -10.71 3.18 15.47
CA SER A 147 -9.77 2.28 14.79
C SER A 147 -8.72 3.07 14.03
N LEU A 148 -9.14 4.06 13.24
CA LEU A 148 -8.25 4.86 12.42
C LEU A 148 -7.25 5.66 13.27
N THR A 149 -7.69 6.24 14.39
CA THR A 149 -6.81 6.94 15.35
C THR A 149 -5.79 5.99 15.96
N ARG A 150 -6.23 4.81 16.42
CA ARG A 150 -5.36 3.79 17.02
C ARG A 150 -4.29 3.32 16.03
N VAL A 151 -4.70 2.93 14.82
CA VAL A 151 -3.79 2.41 13.79
C VAL A 151 -2.83 3.51 13.31
N SER A 152 -3.33 4.74 13.13
CA SER A 152 -2.49 5.91 12.80
C SER A 152 -1.39 6.13 13.85
N HIS A 153 -1.75 6.10 15.14
CA HIS A 153 -0.78 6.25 16.24
C HIS A 153 0.30 5.17 16.20
N ILE A 154 -0.09 3.90 16.11
CA ILE A 154 0.86 2.78 16.08
C ILE A 154 1.80 2.88 14.88
N HIS A 155 1.28 3.20 13.69
CA HIS A 155 2.10 3.29 12.47
C HIS A 155 3.04 4.49 12.51
N LEU A 156 2.57 5.66 12.95
CA LEU A 156 3.37 6.87 12.98
C LEU A 156 4.61 6.70 13.86
N PHE A 157 4.46 6.11 15.05
CA PHE A 157 5.60 5.86 15.93
C PHE A 157 6.41 4.65 15.50
N GLY A 158 5.77 3.51 15.26
CA GLY A 158 6.45 2.25 14.95
C GLY A 158 7.29 2.33 13.68
N ILE A 159 6.70 2.82 12.58
CA ILE A 159 7.40 2.91 11.29
C ILE A 159 8.51 3.97 11.34
N SER A 160 8.32 5.08 12.07
CA SER A 160 9.37 6.07 12.27
C SER A 160 10.60 5.49 12.97
N PHE A 161 10.42 4.66 14.00
CA PHE A 161 11.55 3.99 14.65
C PHE A 161 12.26 3.02 13.71
N ILE A 162 11.51 2.25 12.90
CA ILE A 162 12.10 1.34 11.92
C ILE A 162 12.99 2.12 10.94
N PHE A 163 12.45 3.16 10.31
CA PHE A 163 13.20 3.94 9.33
C PHE A 163 14.31 4.80 9.94
N MET A 164 14.23 5.13 11.23
CA MET A 164 15.35 5.75 11.94
C MET A 164 16.56 4.82 11.99
N PHE A 165 16.38 3.56 12.38
CA PHE A 165 17.50 2.61 12.45
C PHE A 165 17.97 2.17 11.07
N VAL A 166 17.07 1.89 10.12
CA VAL A 166 17.44 1.58 8.74
C VAL A 166 18.21 2.75 8.12
N GLY A 167 17.71 3.98 8.28
CA GLY A 167 18.36 5.19 7.78
C GLY A 167 19.69 5.47 8.45
N LEU A 168 19.81 5.20 9.76
CA LEU A 168 21.07 5.31 10.50
C LEU A 168 22.11 4.34 9.96
N ILE A 169 21.77 3.06 9.79
CA ILE A 169 22.69 2.05 9.21
C ILE A 169 23.11 2.50 7.80
N PHE A 170 22.15 2.88 6.96
CA PHE A 170 22.42 3.33 5.60
C PHE A 170 23.25 4.62 5.53
N SER A 171 23.21 5.48 6.56
CA SER A 171 24.03 6.70 6.59
C SER A 171 25.54 6.41 6.50
N PHE A 172 25.99 5.24 7.00
CA PHE A 172 27.37 4.76 6.93
C PHE A 172 27.79 4.23 5.55
N ALA A 173 26.87 4.13 4.59
CA ALA A 173 27.16 3.58 3.25
C ALA A 173 28.02 4.53 2.39
N GLU A 174 29.27 4.24 2.10
CA GLU A 174 30.17 5.11 1.32
C GLU A 174 29.78 5.19 -0.17
N THR A 175 29.08 4.19 -0.68
CA THR A 175 28.76 4.05 -2.12
C THR A 175 27.77 5.08 -2.65
N SER A 176 27.00 5.73 -1.78
CA SER A 176 25.95 6.68 -2.16
C SER A 176 26.35 8.13 -1.89
N THR A 177 26.08 9.03 -2.85
CA THR A 177 26.32 10.47 -2.63
C THR A 177 25.39 11.05 -1.57
N VAL A 178 25.82 12.13 -0.92
CA VAL A 178 25.05 12.82 0.14
C VAL A 178 23.62 13.14 -0.32
N LYS A 179 23.46 13.61 -1.57
CA LYS A 179 22.15 13.93 -2.16
C LYS A 179 21.20 12.73 -2.14
N TYR A 180 21.63 11.57 -2.66
CA TYR A 180 20.78 10.38 -2.72
C TYR A 180 20.57 9.76 -1.34
N LYS A 181 21.57 9.84 -0.46
CA LYS A 181 21.41 9.45 0.94
C LYS A 181 20.31 10.24 1.64
N SER A 182 20.37 11.56 1.56
CA SER A 182 19.38 12.44 2.20
C SER A 182 17.97 12.21 1.66
N ILE A 183 17.83 11.99 0.34
CA ILE A 183 16.54 11.66 -0.27
C ILE A 183 16.02 10.32 0.25
N ALA A 184 16.84 9.26 0.19
CA ALA A 184 16.44 7.93 0.62
C ALA A 184 16.07 7.91 2.11
N ILE A 185 16.84 8.58 2.97
CA ILE A 185 16.55 8.66 4.41
C ILE A 185 15.30 9.50 4.68
N GLY A 186 15.10 10.64 4.00
CA GLY A 186 13.96 11.52 4.23
C GLY A 186 12.63 11.02 3.65
N MET A 187 12.69 10.28 2.55
CA MET A 187 11.53 9.83 1.77
C MET A 187 10.50 9.03 2.61
N PRO A 188 10.89 8.02 3.40
CA PRO A 188 9.95 7.26 4.22
C PRO A 188 9.11 8.11 5.17
N TYR A 189 9.70 9.13 5.80
CA TYR A 189 8.97 10.00 6.73
C TYR A 189 7.91 10.82 6.02
N LEU A 190 8.24 11.37 4.85
CA LEU A 190 7.28 12.11 4.03
C LEU A 190 6.13 11.18 3.60
N PHE A 191 6.46 10.01 3.07
CA PHE A 191 5.45 9.08 2.60
C PHE A 191 4.64 8.44 3.73
N LEU A 192 5.20 8.26 4.93
CA LEU A 192 4.45 7.84 6.12
C LEU A 192 3.37 8.84 6.50
N LEU A 193 3.69 10.15 6.46
CA LEU A 193 2.71 11.20 6.70
C LEU A 193 1.62 11.19 5.61
N VAL A 194 2.02 11.08 4.34
CA VAL A 194 1.07 11.00 3.22
C VAL A 194 0.19 9.76 3.32
N ASP A 195 0.73 8.61 3.71
CA ASP A 195 -0.01 7.36 3.87
C ASP A 195 -1.09 7.49 4.95
N ILE A 196 -0.72 7.92 6.15
CA ILE A 196 -1.70 8.12 7.23
C ILE A 196 -2.74 9.16 6.82
N LEU A 197 -2.34 10.31 6.28
CA LEU A 197 -3.28 11.32 5.81
C LEU A 197 -4.22 10.77 4.73
N SER A 198 -3.71 9.92 3.85
CA SER A 198 -4.52 9.33 2.77
C SER A 198 -5.60 8.38 3.29
N TRP A 199 -5.39 7.68 4.40
CA TRP A 199 -6.44 6.87 5.03
C TRP A 199 -7.60 7.75 5.52
N TRP A 200 -7.27 8.86 6.21
CA TRP A 200 -8.24 9.84 6.68
C TRP A 200 -8.98 10.52 5.53
N LEU A 201 -8.27 10.88 4.46
CA LEU A 201 -8.89 11.45 3.27
C LEU A 201 -9.77 10.44 2.54
N THR A 202 -9.37 9.17 2.48
CA THR A 202 -10.17 8.10 1.85
C THR A 202 -11.48 7.86 2.59
N LYS A 203 -11.46 7.93 3.93
CA LYS A 203 -12.68 7.88 4.76
C LYS A 203 -13.69 8.98 4.38
N LEU A 204 -13.23 10.13 3.89
CA LEU A 204 -14.07 11.25 3.46
C LEU A 204 -14.47 11.14 1.98
N HIS A 205 -13.56 10.69 1.12
CA HIS A 205 -13.82 10.60 -0.32
C HIS A 205 -12.99 9.48 -0.98
N PRO A 206 -13.61 8.58 -1.78
CA PRO A 206 -12.97 7.36 -2.28
C PRO A 206 -11.77 7.61 -3.22
N MET A 207 -11.73 8.75 -3.93
CA MET A 207 -10.60 9.08 -4.84
C MET A 207 -9.22 9.09 -4.18
N PHE A 208 -9.14 9.31 -2.86
CA PHE A 208 -7.86 9.36 -2.15
C PHE A 208 -7.24 7.98 -1.91
N ALA A 209 -7.94 6.87 -2.19
CA ALA A 209 -7.42 5.51 -2.06
C ALA A 209 -6.14 5.28 -2.89
N ILE A 210 -5.99 5.96 -4.04
CA ILE A 210 -4.77 5.88 -4.84
C ILE A 210 -3.55 6.44 -4.12
N LEU A 211 -3.73 7.44 -3.25
CA LEU A 211 -2.63 8.02 -2.49
C LEU A 211 -2.05 7.01 -1.49
N VAL A 212 -2.89 6.13 -0.93
CA VAL A 212 -2.48 5.04 -0.03
C VAL A 212 -1.48 4.13 -0.75
N ILE A 213 -1.82 3.69 -1.97
CA ILE A 213 -0.96 2.81 -2.77
C ILE A 213 0.36 3.49 -3.12
N LEU A 214 0.29 4.75 -3.59
CA LEU A 214 1.47 5.52 -3.97
C LEU A 214 2.39 5.76 -2.76
N ALA A 215 1.82 6.01 -1.59
CA ALA A 215 2.59 6.25 -0.38
C ALA A 215 3.26 4.98 0.14
N GLY A 216 2.53 3.87 0.19
CA GLY A 216 3.08 2.55 0.49
C GLY A 216 4.22 2.17 -0.45
N ALA A 217 4.03 2.34 -1.76
CA ALA A 217 5.05 2.06 -2.77
C ALA A 217 6.30 2.94 -2.61
N GLY A 218 6.12 4.22 -2.30
CA GLY A 218 7.22 5.16 -2.02
C GLY A 218 8.06 4.73 -0.83
N MET A 219 7.42 4.34 0.28
CA MET A 219 8.11 3.80 1.45
C MET A 219 8.84 2.49 1.13
N ALA A 220 8.18 1.56 0.42
CA ALA A 220 8.75 0.28 0.01
C ALA A 220 10.04 0.45 -0.81
N MET A 221 10.00 1.36 -1.79
CA MET A 221 11.13 1.64 -2.67
C MET A 221 12.33 2.18 -1.89
N SER A 222 12.10 3.11 -0.97
CA SER A 222 13.17 3.63 -0.11
C SER A 222 13.74 2.55 0.80
N PHE A 223 12.88 1.74 1.42
CA PHE A 223 13.32 0.62 2.27
C PHE A 223 14.21 -0.36 1.49
N VAL A 224 13.74 -0.85 0.34
CA VAL A 224 14.48 -1.83 -0.48
C VAL A 224 15.82 -1.26 -0.92
N PHE A 225 15.87 0.01 -1.32
CA PHE A 225 17.12 0.67 -1.70
C PHE A 225 18.12 0.73 -0.53
N MET A 226 17.71 1.27 0.62
CA MET A 226 18.58 1.40 1.79
C MET A 226 19.03 0.02 2.30
N TRP A 227 18.12 -0.95 2.35
CA TRP A 227 18.40 -2.32 2.76
C TRP A 227 19.43 -2.98 1.84
N THR A 228 19.20 -2.92 0.53
CA THR A 228 20.06 -3.57 -0.48
C THR A 228 21.46 -3.00 -0.43
N VAL A 229 21.59 -1.67 -0.48
CA VAL A 229 22.92 -1.04 -0.45
C VAL A 229 23.65 -1.37 0.86
N SER A 230 22.96 -1.31 2.00
CA SER A 230 23.59 -1.60 3.29
C SER A 230 24.11 -3.03 3.39
N VAL A 231 23.33 -4.02 2.95
CA VAL A 231 23.74 -5.44 2.96
C VAL A 231 24.88 -5.71 1.99
N LEU A 232 24.79 -5.18 0.76
CA LEU A 232 25.83 -5.37 -0.25
C LEU A 232 27.14 -4.69 0.16
N GLU A 233 27.10 -3.51 0.77
CA GLU A 233 28.30 -2.80 1.21
C GLU A 233 28.99 -3.48 2.39
N MET A 234 28.24 -4.12 3.30
CA MET A 234 28.82 -4.85 4.43
C MET A 234 29.50 -6.16 4.01
N TRP A 235 28.92 -6.92 3.07
CA TRP A 235 29.30 -8.32 2.80
C TRP A 235 29.80 -8.61 1.39
N LEU A 236 29.44 -7.79 0.40
CA LEU A 236 29.71 -8.06 -1.02
C LEU A 236 30.40 -6.87 -1.71
N PHE A 237 31.12 -6.03 -0.95
CA PHE A 237 31.70 -4.79 -1.44
C PHE A 237 32.56 -4.99 -2.70
N ASP A 238 33.57 -5.85 -2.60
CA ASP A 238 34.56 -6.07 -3.66
C ASP A 238 33.94 -6.67 -4.92
N LYS A 239 32.85 -7.44 -4.79
CA LYS A 239 32.18 -8.09 -5.91
C LYS A 239 31.24 -7.16 -6.66
N VAL A 240 30.56 -6.27 -5.92
CA VAL A 240 29.47 -5.44 -6.45
C VAL A 240 29.94 -4.06 -6.84
N PHE A 241 30.80 -3.44 -6.03
CA PHE A 241 31.15 -2.03 -6.17
C PHE A 241 32.56 -1.80 -6.73
N LEU A 242 33.41 -2.83 -6.83
CA LEU A 242 34.71 -2.75 -7.50
C LEU A 242 34.68 -3.42 -8.89
N ASP A 243 35.49 -2.92 -9.81
CA ASP A 243 35.75 -3.54 -11.10
C ASP A 243 36.84 -4.62 -11.01
N ALA A 244 37.14 -5.28 -12.14
CA ALA A 244 38.17 -6.35 -12.18
C ALA A 244 39.58 -5.85 -11.83
N ASN A 245 39.81 -4.53 -11.83
CA ASN A 245 41.08 -3.88 -11.52
C ASN A 245 41.08 -3.29 -10.10
N GLY A 246 40.03 -3.53 -9.30
CA GLY A 246 39.88 -3.00 -7.94
C GLY A 246 39.49 -1.52 -7.87
N GLN A 247 39.13 -0.90 -9.00
CA GLN A 247 38.64 0.48 -9.03
C GLN A 247 37.14 0.54 -8.72
N PRO A 248 36.65 1.58 -8.02
CA PRO A 248 35.23 1.77 -7.81
C PRO A 248 34.49 1.82 -9.15
N ARG A 249 33.45 1.00 -9.31
CA ARG A 249 32.54 1.09 -10.45
C ARG A 249 31.89 2.48 -10.48
N PRO A 250 31.59 3.02 -11.68
CA PRO A 250 30.93 4.31 -11.79
C PRO A 250 29.66 4.32 -10.94
N GLN A 251 29.54 5.33 -10.07
CA GLN A 251 28.40 5.42 -9.16
C GLN A 251 27.10 5.43 -9.95
N TRP A 252 26.10 4.70 -9.48
CA TRP A 252 24.81 4.59 -10.16
C TRP A 252 24.15 5.96 -10.40
N SER A 253 24.43 6.94 -9.53
CA SER A 253 24.09 8.36 -9.70
C SER A 253 24.55 8.94 -11.03
N THR A 254 25.78 8.65 -11.48
CA THR A 254 26.31 9.19 -12.73
C THR A 254 25.57 8.65 -13.95
N VAL A 255 25.19 7.37 -13.92
CA VAL A 255 24.39 6.73 -14.98
C VAL A 255 22.95 7.24 -14.94
N VAL A 256 22.33 7.33 -13.77
CA VAL A 256 20.95 7.81 -13.60
C VAL A 256 20.85 9.30 -13.91
N GLU A 257 21.77 10.13 -13.42
CA GLU A 257 21.80 11.57 -13.73
C GLU A 257 22.06 11.79 -15.22
N ALA A 258 22.96 11.04 -15.86
CA ALA A 258 23.14 11.09 -17.31
C ALA A 258 21.87 10.65 -18.07
N ARG A 259 21.16 9.63 -17.58
CA ARG A 259 19.87 9.19 -18.15
C ARG A 259 18.74 10.19 -17.90
N LEU A 260 18.69 10.82 -16.74
CA LEU A 260 17.73 11.87 -16.39
C LEU A 260 17.99 13.16 -17.20
N GLN A 261 19.26 13.51 -17.40
CA GLN A 261 19.70 14.59 -18.30
C GLN A 261 19.33 14.25 -19.76
N GLN A 262 19.51 13.00 -20.20
CA GLN A 262 19.04 12.53 -21.51
C GLN A 262 17.51 12.56 -21.67
N ILE A 263 16.74 12.48 -20.58
CA ILE A 263 15.28 12.65 -20.59
C ILE A 263 14.89 14.15 -20.76
N GLY A 264 15.88 15.05 -20.71
CA GLY A 264 15.80 16.43 -21.20
C GLY A 264 15.13 17.37 -20.22
N CYS A 265 15.89 17.90 -19.26
CA CYS A 265 15.46 19.09 -18.54
C CYS A 265 16.63 19.90 -17.97
N ASP A 266 17.61 20.18 -18.82
CA ASP A 266 18.88 20.78 -18.42
C ASP A 266 18.77 22.29 -18.10
N HIS A 267 17.59 22.91 -18.32
CA HIS A 267 17.37 24.36 -18.11
C HIS A 267 16.17 24.73 -17.21
N ALA A 268 15.63 23.82 -16.40
CA ALA A 268 14.56 24.14 -15.45
C ALA A 268 15.12 24.47 -14.05
N LEU A 269 15.42 25.76 -13.82
CA LEU A 269 16.01 26.28 -12.57
C LEU A 269 15.09 26.23 -11.33
N THR A 270 13.82 25.83 -11.46
CA THR A 270 12.86 25.78 -10.33
C THR A 270 12.14 24.44 -10.21
N TRP A 271 11.83 24.04 -8.98
CA TRP A 271 11.24 22.74 -8.62
C TRP A 271 9.90 22.46 -9.31
N GLY A 272 9.07 23.48 -9.55
CA GLY A 272 7.79 23.36 -10.27
C GLY A 272 7.94 22.99 -11.76
N ASN A 273 8.98 23.50 -12.42
CA ASN A 273 9.25 23.17 -13.82
C ASN A 273 9.76 21.73 -13.99
N ARG A 274 10.39 21.15 -12.95
CA ARG A 274 10.84 19.75 -12.94
C ARG A 274 9.67 18.76 -12.85
N LEU A 275 8.64 19.07 -12.06
CA LEU A 275 7.41 18.27 -11.99
C LEU A 275 6.61 18.34 -13.30
N GLY A 276 6.50 19.52 -13.92
CA GLY A 276 5.86 19.68 -15.23
C GLY A 276 6.58 18.93 -16.37
N CYS A 277 7.92 18.85 -16.31
CA CYS A 277 8.75 18.12 -17.27
C CYS A 277 8.59 16.60 -17.12
N MET A 278 8.58 16.09 -15.88
CA MET A 278 8.29 14.68 -15.60
C MET A 278 6.88 14.27 -16.04
N ALA A 279 5.87 15.10 -15.79
CA ALA A 279 4.51 14.83 -16.25
C ALA A 279 4.40 14.76 -17.78
N LYS A 280 5.04 15.70 -18.51
CA LYS A 280 5.07 15.70 -19.99
C LYS A 280 5.86 14.54 -20.59
N SER A 281 7.01 14.19 -20.01
CA SER A 281 7.86 13.07 -20.47
C SER A 281 7.13 11.74 -20.28
N THR A 282 6.52 11.54 -19.11
CA THR A 282 5.75 10.33 -18.80
C THR A 282 4.49 10.26 -19.67
N ALA A 283 3.78 11.36 -19.87
CA ALA A 283 2.63 11.44 -20.78
C ALA A 283 3.03 11.15 -22.24
N LYS A 284 4.18 11.64 -22.71
CA LYS A 284 4.67 11.37 -24.08
C LYS A 284 5.10 9.92 -24.27
N LYS A 285 5.71 9.31 -23.24
CA LYS A 285 6.10 7.88 -23.25
C LYS A 285 4.89 6.97 -23.18
N LEU A 286 3.93 7.28 -22.31
CA LEU A 286 2.63 6.60 -22.23
C LEU A 286 1.83 6.78 -23.53
N TRP A 287 1.89 7.96 -24.16
CA TRP A 287 1.27 8.22 -25.47
C TRP A 287 1.93 7.42 -26.59
N GLN A 288 3.27 7.30 -26.60
CA GLN A 288 3.99 6.45 -27.55
C GLN A 288 3.75 4.95 -27.29
N GLN A 289 3.66 4.53 -26.03
CA GLN A 289 3.26 3.17 -25.67
C GLN A 289 1.81 2.87 -26.08
N TRP A 290 0.89 3.82 -25.89
CA TRP A 290 -0.50 3.72 -26.34
C TRP A 290 -0.60 3.70 -27.87
N LEU A 291 0.22 4.48 -28.59
CA LEU A 291 0.28 4.45 -30.06
C LEU A 291 0.81 3.12 -30.62
N THR A 292 1.66 2.43 -29.88
CA THR A 292 2.29 1.16 -30.31
C THR A 292 1.54 -0.09 -29.84
N HIS A 293 0.91 -0.05 -28.66
CA HIS A 293 0.26 -1.22 -28.02
C HIS A 293 -1.24 -1.02 -27.75
N GLY A 294 -1.81 0.16 -28.05
CA GLY A 294 -3.23 0.44 -27.88
C GLY A 294 -4.09 -0.44 -28.80
N LEU A 295 -5.09 -1.09 -28.23
CA LEU A 295 -6.00 -2.00 -28.94
C LEU A 295 -6.53 -1.39 -30.25
N PRO A 296 -6.36 -2.05 -31.41
CA PRO A 296 -6.64 -1.49 -32.74
C PRO A 296 -8.11 -1.06 -32.95
N TRP A 297 -9.04 -1.61 -32.15
CA TRP A 297 -10.46 -1.21 -32.14
C TRP A 297 -10.67 0.22 -31.62
N ILE A 298 -9.93 0.67 -30.60
CA ILE A 298 -10.03 2.03 -30.04
C ILE A 298 -9.51 3.04 -31.06
N LYS A 299 -8.40 2.71 -31.73
CA LYS A 299 -7.81 3.53 -32.80
C LYS A 299 -8.78 3.78 -33.95
N ARG A 300 -9.49 2.75 -34.42
CA ARG A 300 -10.55 2.88 -35.45
C ARG A 300 -11.73 3.73 -34.99
N ARG A 301 -12.14 3.61 -33.72
CA ARG A 301 -13.29 4.35 -33.17
C ARG A 301 -12.97 5.84 -32.98
N TRP A 302 -11.71 6.17 -32.70
CA TRP A 302 -11.23 7.55 -32.56
C TRP A 302 -11.00 8.24 -33.90
N GLN A 303 -10.43 7.55 -34.90
CA GLN A 303 -10.28 8.09 -36.26
C GLN A 303 -11.63 8.41 -36.92
N LYS A 304 -12.63 7.51 -36.77
CA LYS A 304 -14.01 7.76 -37.22
C LYS A 304 -14.69 8.97 -36.54
N ARG A 305 -14.22 9.40 -35.37
CA ARG A 305 -14.75 10.60 -34.68
C ARG A 305 -14.06 11.89 -35.14
N LEU A 306 -12.83 11.81 -35.64
CA LEU A 306 -12.09 12.96 -36.18
C LEU A 306 -12.51 13.27 -37.62
N GLU A 307 -12.72 12.25 -38.46
CA GLU A 307 -13.22 12.41 -39.84
C GLU A 307 -14.67 12.89 -39.91
N LYS A 308 -15.41 12.89 -38.79
CA LYS A 308 -16.80 13.39 -38.71
C LYS A 308 -16.89 14.87 -38.30
N LYS A 309 -15.74 15.54 -38.15
CA LYS A 309 -15.61 16.93 -37.71
C LYS A 309 -14.98 17.86 -38.75
N ASP A 310 -14.66 17.34 -39.93
CA ASP A 310 -14.41 18.10 -41.16
C ASP A 310 -15.61 17.94 -42.10
#